data_AF-A0AAU3WH41-F1
#
_entry.id   AF-A0AAU3WH41-F1
#
_cell.length_a   1.000
_cell.length_b   1.000
_cell.length_c   1.000
_cell.angle_alpha   90.00
_cell.angle_beta   90.00
_cell.angle_gamma   90.00
#
_symmetry.space_group_name_H-M   'P 1'
#
loop_
_entity.id
_entity.type
_entity.pdbx_description
1 polymer ?
#
loop_
_entity_poly.entity_id
_entity_poly.type
_entity_poly.pdbx_seq_one_letter_code
_entity_poly.pdbx_strand_id
1 'polypeptide(L)'
;MAGVPGQDLLDAGHAAKVLASCGKLLRRIHDLTPPVPALGVHRADEVFVHGDFGPNNLLLDPDTSEVTAVVDWEFAHFGAPVEDLAWCEWIVRTHHPTHRDALDHFFRSYGNEAPPWPVRQAAMLARCEELRRFCERWEAGGRGAWQWRERAAATAVWQA
;
A
#
# COMPACT_ATOMS: atom_id res chain seq x y z
N MET A 1 0.78 22.61 -8.66
CA MET A 1 0.25 23.03 -7.34
C MET A 1 0.87 22.16 -6.27
N ALA A 2 0.96 22.63 -5.03
CA ALA A 2 1.36 21.78 -3.91
C ALA A 2 0.20 20.83 -3.58
N GLY A 3 0.46 19.53 -3.46
CA GLY A 3 -0.54 18.56 -3.04
C GLY A 3 -0.68 18.48 -1.52
N VAL A 4 -1.82 17.96 -1.08
CA VAL A 4 -2.15 17.64 0.31
C VAL A 4 -1.96 16.13 0.53
N PRO A 5 -1.44 15.67 1.69
CA PRO A 5 -1.34 14.25 1.99
C PRO A 5 -2.68 13.53 1.83
N GLY A 6 -2.66 12.37 1.17
CA GLY A 6 -3.86 11.61 0.85
C GLY A 6 -4.59 11.11 2.08
N GLN A 7 -3.85 10.74 3.13
CA GLN A 7 -4.41 10.39 4.44
C GLN A 7 -5.24 11.54 5.05
N ASP A 8 -4.81 12.79 4.90
CA ASP A 8 -5.51 13.94 5.46
C ASP A 8 -6.82 14.21 4.68
N LEU A 9 -6.78 14.03 3.35
CA LEU A 9 -7.97 14.13 2.50
C LEU A 9 -8.95 12.98 2.75
N LEU A 10 -8.43 11.79 3.06
CA LEU A 10 -9.22 10.62 3.42
C LEU A 10 -10.03 10.92 4.69
N ASP A 11 -9.37 11.44 5.73
CA ASP A 11 -10.00 11.85 6.99
C ASP A 11 -10.94 13.05 6.85
N ALA A 12 -10.69 13.94 5.87
CA ALA A 12 -11.58 15.05 5.51
C ALA A 12 -12.86 14.63 4.76
N GLY A 13 -13.11 13.32 4.61
CA GLY A 13 -14.33 12.80 3.98
C GLY A 13 -14.23 12.60 2.47
N HIS A 14 -13.02 12.64 1.90
CA HIS A 14 -12.79 12.40 0.47
C HIS A 14 -12.32 10.97 0.16
N ALA A 15 -12.50 10.02 1.09
CA ALA A 15 -11.98 8.65 1.01
C ALA A 15 -12.24 7.96 -0.35
N ALA A 16 -13.46 8.01 -0.88
CA ALA A 16 -13.78 7.38 -2.16
C ALA A 16 -12.94 7.92 -3.34
N LYS A 17 -12.74 9.25 -3.39
CA LYS A 17 -11.93 9.90 -4.44
C LYS A 17 -10.44 9.59 -4.26
N VAL A 18 -9.94 9.71 -3.03
CA VAL A 18 -8.54 9.41 -2.69
C VAL A 18 -8.20 7.97 -3.06
N LEU A 19 -9.02 7.01 -2.65
CA LEU A 19 -8.80 5.59 -2.92
C LEU A 19 -8.94 5.24 -4.40
N ALA A 20 -9.86 5.89 -5.14
CA ALA A 20 -9.90 5.76 -6.59
C ALA A 20 -8.60 6.27 -7.25
N SER A 21 -8.07 7.41 -6.80
CA SER A 21 -6.80 7.95 -7.30
C SER A 21 -5.61 7.05 -6.95
N CYS A 22 -5.59 6.46 -5.75
CA CYS A 22 -4.61 5.44 -5.36
C CYS A 22 -4.64 4.26 -6.35
N GLY A 23 -5.82 3.74 -6.68
CA GLY A 23 -5.96 2.58 -7.57
C GLY A 23 -5.48 2.87 -8.98
N LYS A 24 -5.88 4.02 -9.55
CA LYS A 24 -5.43 4.46 -10.88
C LYS A 24 -3.92 4.63 -10.95
N LEU A 25 -3.33 5.24 -9.92
CA LEU A 25 -1.90 5.48 -9.88
C LEU A 25 -1.12 4.18 -9.72
N LEU A 26 -1.54 3.30 -8.80
CA LEU A 26 -0.88 2.01 -8.60
C LEU A 26 -0.90 1.19 -9.88
N ARG A 27 -2.03 1.21 -10.61
CA ARG A 27 -2.11 0.56 -11.92
C ARG A 27 -1.08 1.13 -12.90
N ARG A 28 -0.95 2.46 -12.96
CA ARG A 28 0.07 3.11 -13.80
C ARG A 28 1.48 2.72 -13.40
N ILE A 29 1.78 2.60 -12.10
CA ILE A 29 3.09 2.15 -11.59
C ILE A 29 3.36 0.71 -12.02
N HIS A 30 2.40 -0.20 -11.83
CA HIS A 30 2.56 -1.61 -12.20
C HIS A 30 2.57 -1.86 -13.72
N ASP A 31 1.93 -0.98 -14.50
CA ASP A 31 2.00 -1.00 -15.96
C ASP A 31 3.29 -0.37 -16.50
N LEU A 32 4.10 0.30 -15.65
CA LEU A 32 5.41 0.75 -16.07
C LEU A 32 6.20 -0.48 -16.51
N THR A 33 6.55 -0.49 -17.78
CA THR A 33 7.51 -1.46 -18.33
C THR A 33 8.81 -0.71 -18.64
N PRO A 34 9.75 -0.56 -17.69
CA PRO A 34 11.08 -0.09 -18.05
C PRO A 34 12.15 -1.14 -17.73
N PRO A 35 13.22 -1.21 -18.53
CA PRO A 35 14.45 -1.81 -18.05
C PRO A 35 15.00 -0.84 -17.02
N VAL A 36 14.66 -0.97 -15.73
CA VAL A 36 15.35 -0.24 -14.67
C VAL A 36 16.59 -1.07 -14.34
N PRO A 37 17.77 -0.80 -14.93
CA PRO A 37 18.90 -1.72 -14.84
C PRO A 37 19.42 -1.81 -13.40
N ALA A 38 19.18 -0.77 -12.61
CA ALA A 38 19.52 -0.69 -11.19
C ALA A 38 18.73 -1.68 -10.31
N LEU A 39 17.58 -2.17 -10.78
CA LEU A 39 16.73 -3.10 -10.03
C LEU A 39 16.87 -4.56 -10.52
N GLY A 40 17.75 -4.82 -11.49
CA GLY A 40 18.09 -6.16 -11.94
C GLY A 40 17.08 -6.80 -12.91
N VAL A 41 17.23 -8.11 -13.11
CA VAL A 41 16.33 -8.95 -13.92
C VAL A 41 15.15 -9.37 -13.04
N HIS A 42 13.92 -9.13 -13.51
CA HIS A 42 12.69 -9.54 -12.84
C HIS A 42 12.02 -10.70 -13.58
N ARG A 43 11.20 -11.47 -12.87
CA ARG A 43 10.38 -12.53 -13.46
C ARG A 43 9.24 -11.91 -14.27
N ALA A 44 8.72 -12.65 -15.26
CA ALA A 44 7.65 -12.16 -16.14
C ALA A 44 6.33 -11.85 -15.40
N ASP A 45 6.15 -12.40 -14.20
CA ASP A 45 5.00 -12.20 -13.32
C ASP A 45 5.20 -11.11 -12.25
N GLU A 46 6.38 -10.47 -12.20
CA GLU A 46 6.70 -9.39 -11.27
C GLU A 46 6.46 -8.01 -11.90
N VAL A 47 6.07 -7.06 -11.06
CA VAL A 47 5.92 -5.63 -11.41
C VAL A 47 6.82 -4.79 -10.51
N PHE A 48 7.08 -3.54 -10.89
CA PHE A 48 7.75 -2.60 -10.01
C PHE A 48 6.77 -2.16 -8.90
N VAL A 49 7.00 -2.66 -7.68
CA VAL A 49 6.21 -2.33 -6.49
C VAL A 49 6.88 -1.20 -5.70
N HIS A 50 6.07 -0.38 -5.05
CA HIS A 50 6.52 0.66 -4.13
C HIS A 50 6.96 0.06 -2.78
N GLY A 51 6.29 -0.99 -2.31
CA GLY A 51 6.60 -1.68 -1.04
C GLY A 51 6.10 -0.96 0.22
N ASP A 52 5.55 0.25 0.07
CA ASP A 52 4.86 1.00 1.13
C ASP A 52 3.72 1.84 0.53
N PHE A 53 3.03 1.30 -0.47
CA PHE A 53 2.00 2.06 -1.18
C PHE A 53 0.75 2.28 -0.33
N GLY A 54 0.28 3.52 -0.25
CA GLY A 54 -0.96 3.88 0.42
C GLY A 54 -1.23 5.38 0.44
N PRO A 55 -2.41 5.82 0.92
CA PRO A 55 -2.78 7.24 1.01
C PRO A 55 -1.79 8.10 1.81
N ASN A 56 -1.04 7.49 2.72
CA ASN A 56 0.01 8.13 3.51
C ASN A 56 1.19 8.65 2.65
N ASN A 57 1.47 8.00 1.52
CA ASN A 57 2.61 8.30 0.65
C ASN A 57 2.22 9.00 -0.67
N LEU A 58 0.96 9.43 -0.79
CA LEU A 58 0.46 10.18 -1.94
C LEU A 58 0.14 11.62 -1.55
N LEU A 59 0.50 12.56 -2.43
CA LEU A 59 0.02 13.94 -2.36
C LEU A 59 -0.98 14.19 -3.48
N LEU A 60 -2.15 14.73 -3.16
CA LEU A 60 -3.21 14.99 -4.13
C LEU A 60 -3.62 16.45 -4.14
N ASP A 61 -4.05 16.93 -5.31
CA ASP A 61 -4.73 18.20 -5.43
C ASP A 61 -6.08 18.10 -4.68
N PRO A 62 -6.39 19.00 -3.73
CA PRO A 62 -7.59 18.90 -2.90
C PRO A 62 -8.89 19.11 -3.70
N ASP A 63 -8.85 19.85 -4.79
CA ASP A 63 -10.03 20.19 -5.58
C ASP A 63 -10.33 19.09 -6.61
N THR A 64 -9.29 18.60 -7.30
CA THR A 64 -9.43 17.63 -8.39
C THR A 64 -9.23 16.19 -7.94
N SER A 65 -8.60 15.97 -6.78
CA SER A 65 -8.11 14.65 -6.32
C SER A 65 -7.10 14.01 -7.29
N GLU A 66 -6.45 14.79 -8.15
CA GLU A 66 -5.36 14.30 -8.99
C GLU A 66 -4.10 14.11 -8.17
N VAL A 67 -3.36 13.02 -8.41
CA VAL A 67 -2.11 12.77 -7.72
C VAL A 67 -1.04 13.71 -8.26
N THR A 68 -0.44 14.48 -7.35
CA THR A 68 0.63 15.44 -7.63
C THR A 68 2.01 14.88 -7.32
N ALA A 69 2.13 13.96 -6.37
CA ALA A 69 3.38 13.27 -6.03
C ALA A 69 3.14 11.91 -5.37
N VAL A 70 4.15 11.05 -5.47
CA VAL A 70 4.32 9.81 -4.70
C VAL A 70 5.70 9.87 -4.06
N VAL A 71 5.77 9.63 -2.76
CA VAL A 71 6.99 9.78 -1.96
C VAL A 71 7.35 8.46 -1.29
N ASP A 72 8.54 8.40 -0.71
CA ASP A 72 9.00 7.28 0.14
C ASP A 72 9.21 5.92 -0.58
N TRP A 73 10.07 5.94 -1.59
CA TRP A 73 10.37 4.78 -2.43
C TRP A 73 11.44 3.83 -1.87
N GLU A 74 11.79 3.92 -0.58
CA GLU A 74 12.93 3.17 -0.02
C GLU A 74 12.72 1.65 0.02
N PHE A 75 11.45 1.20 -0.04
CA PHE A 75 11.07 -0.20 -0.11
C PHE A 75 10.76 -0.68 -1.54
N ALA A 76 11.00 0.14 -2.56
CA ALA A 76 10.64 -0.22 -3.92
C ALA A 76 11.51 -1.36 -4.47
N HIS A 77 10.88 -2.32 -5.12
CA HIS A 77 11.54 -3.51 -5.69
C HIS A 77 10.67 -4.14 -6.79
N PHE A 78 11.16 -5.21 -7.43
CA PHE A 78 10.31 -6.04 -8.28
C PHE A 78 9.66 -7.14 -7.43
N GLY A 79 8.35 -7.24 -7.50
CA GLY A 79 7.57 -8.14 -6.65
C GLY A 79 6.19 -8.44 -7.23
N ALA A 80 5.36 -9.14 -6.46
CA ALA A 80 4.01 -9.47 -6.89
C ALA A 80 3.09 -8.24 -6.76
N PRO A 81 2.21 -7.95 -7.74
CA PRO A 81 1.30 -6.80 -7.66
C PRO A 81 0.41 -6.77 -6.41
N VAL A 82 0.15 -7.93 -5.82
CA VAL A 82 -0.68 -8.06 -4.61
C VAL A 82 -0.04 -7.43 -3.38
N GLU A 83 1.28 -7.25 -3.36
CA GLU A 83 1.99 -6.65 -2.22
C GLU A 83 1.50 -5.22 -1.95
N ASP A 84 1.56 -4.33 -2.95
CA ASP A 84 1.07 -2.96 -2.81
C ASP A 84 -0.47 -2.88 -2.67
N LEU A 85 -1.21 -3.77 -3.34
CA LEU A 85 -2.67 -3.83 -3.23
C LEU A 85 -3.10 -4.17 -1.80
N ALA A 86 -2.49 -5.20 -1.22
CA ALA A 86 -2.78 -5.62 0.14
C ALA A 86 -2.26 -4.60 1.16
N TRP A 87 -1.12 -3.96 0.89
CA TRP A 87 -0.55 -2.97 1.81
C TRP A 87 -1.37 -1.69 1.90
N CYS A 88 -1.85 -1.17 0.77
CA CYS A 88 -2.76 -0.02 0.75
C CYS A 88 -4.02 -0.28 1.58
N GLU A 89 -4.61 -1.47 1.44
CA GLU A 89 -5.73 -1.89 2.28
C GLU A 89 -5.34 -2.00 3.76
N TRP A 90 -4.17 -2.57 4.06
CA TRP A 90 -3.68 -2.68 5.44
C TRP A 90 -3.52 -1.31 6.11
N ILE A 91 -3.01 -0.32 5.37
CA ILE A 91 -2.91 1.07 5.83
C ILE A 91 -4.29 1.62 6.17
N VAL A 92 -5.28 1.45 5.28
CA VAL A 92 -6.65 1.91 5.54
C VAL A 92 -7.25 1.19 6.75
N ARG A 93 -7.15 -0.13 6.84
CA ARG A 93 -7.71 -0.90 7.97
C ARG A 93 -7.05 -0.55 9.31
N THR A 94 -5.76 -0.23 9.32
CA THR A 94 -5.01 0.06 10.55
C THR A 94 -5.12 1.51 10.99
N HIS A 95 -5.03 2.45 10.04
CA HIS A 95 -4.93 3.88 10.33
C HIS A 95 -6.23 4.63 10.11
N HIS A 96 -7.09 4.15 9.21
CA HIS A 96 -8.34 4.79 8.80
C HIS A 96 -9.53 3.82 8.80
N PRO A 97 -9.77 3.07 9.89
CA PRO A 97 -10.71 1.93 9.89
C PRO A 97 -12.16 2.31 9.53
N THR A 98 -12.56 3.56 9.78
CA THR A 98 -13.88 4.11 9.41
C THR A 98 -14.09 4.22 7.90
N HIS A 99 -13.02 4.11 7.11
CA HIS A 99 -13.05 4.26 5.65
C HIS A 99 -12.84 2.94 4.91
N ARG A 100 -12.87 1.81 5.63
CA ARG A 100 -12.76 0.46 5.04
C ARG A 100 -13.75 0.23 3.89
N ASP A 101 -14.99 0.70 4.02
CA ASP A 101 -16.03 0.50 3.01
C ASP A 101 -15.71 1.22 1.68
N ALA A 102 -14.77 2.18 1.69
CA ALA A 102 -14.34 2.87 0.47
C ALA A 102 -13.24 2.12 -0.30
N LEU A 103 -12.69 1.01 0.22
CA LEU A 103 -11.66 0.19 -0.44
C LEU A 103 -12.12 -0.37 -1.80
N ASP A 104 -13.42 -0.55 -2.00
CA ASP A 104 -13.97 -0.92 -3.30
C ASP A 104 -13.58 0.07 -4.41
N HIS A 105 -13.48 1.37 -4.11
CA HIS A 105 -13.04 2.37 -5.08
C HIS A 105 -11.59 2.18 -5.50
N PHE A 106 -10.73 1.74 -4.58
CA PHE A 106 -9.33 1.43 -4.85
C PHE A 106 -9.20 0.23 -5.79
N PHE A 107 -9.78 -0.91 -5.43
CA PHE A 107 -9.67 -2.13 -6.23
C PHE A 107 -10.33 -1.97 -7.61
N ARG A 108 -11.50 -1.34 -7.68
CA ARG A 108 -12.17 -1.09 -8.97
C ARG A 108 -11.32 -0.23 -9.89
N SER A 109 -10.71 0.82 -9.35
CA SER A 109 -9.89 1.75 -10.13
C SER A 109 -8.54 1.16 -10.55
N TYR A 110 -8.03 0.15 -9.85
CA TYR A 110 -6.81 -0.56 -10.21
C TYR A 110 -7.04 -1.58 -11.35
N GLY A 111 -8.09 -2.39 -11.25
CA GLY A 111 -8.29 -3.52 -12.17
C GLY A 111 -9.67 -4.18 -12.12
N ASN A 112 -10.69 -3.48 -11.62
CA ASN A 112 -12.08 -3.95 -11.46
C ASN A 112 -12.32 -5.08 -10.44
N GLU A 113 -11.33 -5.92 -10.12
CA GLU A 113 -11.47 -7.00 -9.16
C GLU A 113 -10.34 -6.99 -8.12
N ALA A 114 -10.71 -7.18 -6.85
CA ALA A 114 -9.74 -7.36 -5.77
C ALA A 114 -9.19 -8.79 -5.81
N PRO A 115 -7.89 -9.00 -5.55
CA PRO A 115 -7.36 -10.34 -5.32
C PRO A 115 -8.14 -11.06 -4.20
N PRO A 116 -8.27 -12.40 -4.24
CA PRO A 116 -8.99 -13.15 -3.22
C PRO A 116 -8.48 -12.82 -1.81
N TRP A 117 -9.40 -12.71 -0.84
CA TRP A 117 -9.05 -12.32 0.53
C TRP A 117 -7.88 -13.10 1.14
N PRO A 118 -7.81 -14.45 1.04
CA PRO A 118 -6.68 -15.20 1.60
C PRO A 118 -5.32 -14.78 1.01
N VAL A 119 -5.28 -14.36 -0.26
CA VAL A 119 -4.06 -13.88 -0.91
C VAL A 119 -3.67 -12.51 -0.37
N ARG A 120 -4.63 -11.59 -0.25
CA ARG A 120 -4.38 -10.25 0.33
C ARG A 120 -3.91 -10.36 1.77
N GLN A 121 -4.61 -11.12 2.61
CA GLN A 121 -4.25 -11.29 4.01
C GLN A 121 -2.86 -11.92 4.17
N ALA A 122 -2.53 -12.94 3.36
CA ALA A 122 -1.19 -13.54 3.36
C ALA A 122 -0.10 -12.52 3.01
N ALA A 123 -0.33 -11.65 2.00
CA ALA A 123 0.60 -10.58 1.65
C ALA A 123 0.78 -9.56 2.78
N MET A 124 -0.30 -9.15 3.46
CA MET A 124 -0.22 -8.25 4.64
C MET A 124 0.61 -8.87 5.78
N LEU A 125 0.40 -10.16 6.06
CA LEU A 125 1.12 -10.88 7.11
C LEU A 125 2.59 -11.05 6.77
N ALA A 126 2.91 -11.36 5.50
CA ALA A 126 4.28 -11.41 5.01
C ALA A 126 4.98 -10.06 5.21
N ARG A 127 4.32 -8.96 4.83
CA ARG A 127 4.87 -7.61 5.00
C ARG A 127 5.05 -7.21 6.46
N CYS A 128 4.11 -7.57 7.35
CA CYS A 128 4.29 -7.38 8.80
C CYS A 128 5.54 -8.12 9.32
N GLU A 129 5.77 -9.35 8.87
CA GLU A 129 6.95 -10.15 9.26
C GLU A 129 8.26 -9.55 8.72
N GLU A 130 8.26 -9.03 7.50
CA GLU A 130 9.41 -8.30 6.93
C GLU A 130 9.78 -7.07 7.75
N LEU A 131 8.79 -6.24 8.09
CA LEU A 131 9.01 -5.02 8.87
C LEU A 131 9.40 -5.34 10.31
N ARG A 132 8.87 -6.44 10.88
CA ARG A 132 9.36 -6.97 12.15
C ARG A 132 10.84 -7.32 12.06
N ARG A 133 11.25 -8.12 11.06
CA ARG A 133 12.66 -8.49 10.85
C ARG A 133 13.55 -7.28 10.60
N PHE A 134 13.03 -6.27 9.90
CA PHE A 134 13.71 -4.98 9.71
C PHE A 134 14.03 -4.33 11.06
N CYS A 135 13.03 -4.21 11.95
CA CYS A 135 13.22 -3.65 13.29
C CYS A 135 14.22 -4.45 14.14
N GLU A 136 14.19 -5.79 14.05
CA GLU A 136 15.12 -6.67 14.78
C GLU A 136 16.59 -6.44 14.40
N ARG A 137 16.88 -5.91 13.20
CA ARG A 137 18.26 -5.54 12.80
C ARG A 137 18.81 -4.33 13.55
N TRP A 138 17.92 -3.43 14.00
CA TRP A 138 18.30 -2.24 14.76
C TRP A 138 18.25 -2.46 16.27
N GLU A 139 17.21 -3.14 16.77
CA GLU A 139 17.06 -3.47 18.18
C GLU A 139 16.37 -4.83 18.31
N ALA A 140 17.16 -5.87 18.58
CA ALA A 140 16.65 -7.22 18.78
C ALA A 140 15.70 -7.26 20.00
N GLY A 141 14.48 -7.73 19.80
CA GLY A 141 13.42 -7.71 20.81
C GLY A 141 12.93 -6.30 21.19
N GLY A 142 13.29 -5.27 20.42
CA GLY A 142 12.91 -3.89 20.67
C GLY A 142 11.43 -3.59 20.44
N ARG A 143 11.02 -2.36 20.78
CA ARG A 143 9.60 -1.94 20.68
C ARG A 143 9.03 -2.04 19.27
N GLY A 144 9.84 -1.75 18.24
CA GLY A 144 9.41 -1.85 16.85
C GLY A 144 9.08 -3.29 16.44
N ALA A 145 9.93 -4.25 16.82
CA ALA A 145 9.68 -5.67 16.55
C ALA A 145 8.42 -6.17 17.29
N TRP A 146 8.21 -5.74 18.54
CA TRP A 146 6.99 -6.07 19.27
C TRP A 146 5.74 -5.49 18.60
N GLN A 147 5.78 -4.22 18.19
CA GLN A 147 4.65 -3.56 17.52
C GLN A 147 4.24 -4.31 16.23
N TRP A 148 5.20 -4.77 15.43
CA TRP A 148 4.90 -5.54 14.22
C TRP A 148 4.35 -6.94 14.49
N ARG A 149 4.71 -7.58 15.62
CA ARG A 149 4.08 -8.84 16.05
C ARG A 149 2.61 -8.62 16.39
N GLU A 150 2.29 -7.57 17.14
CA GLU A 150 0.90 -7.25 17.49
C GLU A 150 0.07 -6.91 16.24
N ARG A 151 0.64 -6.12 15.32
CA ARG A 151 0.01 -5.82 14.03
C ARG A 151 -0.26 -7.08 13.21
N ALA A 152 0.69 -8.00 13.15
CA ALA A 152 0.50 -9.30 12.48
C ALA A 152 -0.62 -10.12 13.14
N ALA A 153 -0.65 -10.19 14.47
CA ALA A 153 -1.69 -10.91 15.20
C ALA A 153 -3.09 -10.32 14.96
N ALA A 154 -3.23 -8.99 14.97
CA ALA A 154 -4.48 -8.31 14.62
C ALA A 154 -4.89 -8.57 13.15
N THR A 155 -3.93 -8.52 12.23
CA THR A 155 -4.17 -8.78 10.80
C THR A 155 -4.65 -10.22 10.55
N ALA A 156 -4.11 -11.19 11.30
CA ALA A 156 -4.43 -12.61 11.13
C ALA A 156 -5.90 -12.95 11.46
N VAL A 157 -6.55 -12.16 12.31
CA VAL A 157 -7.95 -12.36 12.71
C VAL A 157 -8.94 -11.51 11.92
N TRP A 158 -8.46 -10.66 11.01
CA TRP A 158 -9.33 -9.89 10.13
C TRP A 158 -10.14 -10.79 9.19
N GLN A 159 -11.34 -10.31 8.87
CA GLN A 159 -12.21 -10.89 7.86
C GLN A 159 -12.19 -10.02 6.61
N ALA A 160 -12.54 -10.64 5.47
CA ALA A 160 -12.70 -9.98 4.16
C ALA A 160 -13.54 -8.71 4.31
#